data_AF-A0A4U5W332-F1
#
_entry.id   AF-A0A4U5W332-F1
#
_cell.length_a   1.000
_cell.length_b   1.000
_cell.length_c   1.000
_cell.angle_alpha   90.00
_cell.angle_beta   90.00
_cell.angle_gamma   90.00
#
_symmetry.space_group_name_H-M   'P 1'
#
loop_
_entity.id
_entity.type
_entity.pdbx_description
1 polymer ?
#
loop_
_entity_poly.entity_id
_entity_poly.type
_entity_poly.pdbx_seq_one_letter_code
_entity_poly.pdbx_strand_id
1 'polypeptide(L)'
;MTKDKKRKAAIRETQVQTGRRYTQAAREMTAATGREPNGFLLSQLLTECATVAPADVDWGYDSELAPEVFHSRLLGGAVPYGTVLELAGSLAQEGRSARLTLESMSPLEEAVVVCGNRRFQLILTQDMARELCQTPACRNNQPGWAFLHCHSHLPDCTGDALVSMAEDWAYSFQTDAGRDVHRLEGSAEADLIIKAATANGTYERVSKALLDALFVAPDALDDMFWSDDETLAMQHAIERERLRLHNVARTETRRLWKVFGACVTCAAASTPTAGTRVFPHDSAQRTAFRPLPVPSRTRPRPNARLISGRQKGPTHDDLPVGACLAGRHPPAPASQRRRTAFGRPAVRTGWSTTGPAPARAPRRF
;
A
#
# COMPACT_ATOMS: atom_id res chain seq x y z
N MET A 1 2.48 29.27 16.15
CA MET A 1 1.16 29.55 16.77
C MET A 1 0.86 28.45 17.80
N THR A 2 0.56 28.78 19.06
CA THR A 2 0.38 27.80 20.15
C THR A 2 -0.97 27.06 20.06
N LYS A 3 -1.05 25.81 20.56
CA LYS A 3 -2.28 24.98 20.55
C LYS A 3 -3.49 25.71 21.14
N ASP A 4 -3.27 26.50 22.19
CA ASP A 4 -4.35 27.29 22.83
C ASP A 4 -4.88 28.42 21.94
N LYS A 5 -4.04 29.04 21.12
CA LYS A 5 -4.50 30.08 20.17
C LYS A 5 -5.41 29.46 19.10
N LYS A 6 -5.06 28.26 18.60
CA LYS A 6 -5.90 27.53 17.64
C LYS A 6 -7.24 27.10 18.25
N ARG A 7 -7.22 26.57 19.48
CA ARG A 7 -8.44 26.18 20.19
C ARG A 7 -9.38 27.36 20.44
N LYS A 8 -8.84 28.51 20.87
CA LYS A 8 -9.65 29.72 21.06
C LYS A 8 -10.23 30.27 19.76
N ALA A 9 -9.51 30.14 18.64
CA ALA A 9 -10.00 30.53 17.32
C ALA A 9 -11.17 29.64 16.88
N ALA A 10 -11.04 28.32 16.99
CA ALA A 10 -12.10 27.36 16.65
C ALA A 10 -13.38 27.60 17.48
N ILE A 11 -13.26 27.82 18.79
CA ILE A 11 -14.44 28.11 19.63
C ILE A 11 -15.14 29.41 19.20
N ARG A 12 -14.38 30.44 18.79
CA ARG A 12 -14.95 31.70 18.28
C ARG A 12 -15.64 31.52 16.93
N GLU A 13 -15.08 30.68 16.07
CA GLU A 13 -15.69 30.34 14.79
C GLU A 13 -17.02 29.60 14.98
N THR A 14 -17.05 28.60 15.87
CA THR A 14 -18.30 27.92 16.24
C THR A 14 -19.31 28.88 16.90
N GLN A 15 -18.85 29.84 17.70
CA GLN A 15 -19.69 30.88 18.29
C GLN A 15 -20.37 31.75 17.21
N VAL A 16 -19.60 32.17 16.21
CA VAL A 16 -20.09 32.99 15.09
C VAL A 16 -21.09 32.21 14.24
N GLN A 17 -20.81 30.94 13.95
CA GLN A 17 -21.66 30.09 13.12
C GLN A 17 -22.98 29.71 13.81
N THR A 18 -22.96 29.47 15.12
CA THR A 18 -24.13 28.95 15.86
C THR A 18 -24.90 30.02 16.63
N GLY A 19 -24.37 31.24 16.73
CA GLY A 19 -24.93 32.32 17.55
C GLY A 19 -24.94 32.05 19.07
N ARG A 20 -24.33 30.95 19.52
CA ARG A 20 -24.32 30.55 20.94
C ARG A 20 -23.32 31.38 21.75
N ARG A 21 -23.44 31.33 23.08
CA ARG A 21 -22.46 32.00 23.97
C ARG A 21 -21.12 31.25 23.94
N TYR A 22 -20.01 32.00 23.91
CA TYR A 22 -18.64 31.44 23.89
C TYR A 22 -18.41 30.34 24.93
N THR A 23 -18.90 30.52 26.15
CA THR A 23 -18.74 29.56 27.25
C THR A 23 -19.51 28.26 27.01
N GLN A 24 -20.64 28.31 26.31
CA GLN A 24 -21.42 27.14 25.94
C GLN A 24 -20.74 26.39 24.79
N ALA A 25 -20.30 27.09 23.74
CA ALA A 25 -19.50 26.51 22.67
C ALA A 25 -18.18 25.89 23.19
N ALA A 26 -17.50 26.56 24.13
CA ALA A 26 -16.30 26.04 24.77
C ALA A 26 -16.57 24.75 25.57
N ARG A 27 -17.68 24.69 26.32
CA ARG A 27 -18.10 23.49 27.07
C ARG A 27 -18.49 22.35 26.14
N GLU A 28 -19.22 22.62 25.06
CA GLU A 28 -19.60 21.63 24.05
C GLU A 28 -18.37 21.07 23.32
N MET A 29 -17.42 21.90 22.90
CA MET A 29 -16.17 21.43 22.28
C MET A 29 -15.27 20.66 23.26
N THR A 30 -15.30 21.01 24.55
CA THR A 30 -14.54 20.30 25.60
C THR A 30 -15.20 18.97 25.99
N ALA A 31 -16.54 18.93 26.01
CA ALA A 31 -17.31 17.70 26.21
C ALA A 31 -17.18 16.74 25.01
N ALA A 32 -17.12 17.28 23.79
CA ALA A 32 -16.85 16.50 22.58
C ALA A 32 -15.44 15.90 22.56
N THR A 33 -14.46 16.57 23.18
CA THR A 33 -13.08 16.03 23.30
C THR A 33 -12.92 15.01 24.43
N GLY A 34 -13.87 14.91 25.36
CA GLY A 34 -13.88 13.96 26.48
C GLY A 34 -14.85 12.79 26.32
N ARG A 35 -15.61 12.71 25.23
CA ARG A 35 -16.47 11.57 24.94
C ARG A 35 -15.57 10.45 24.41
N GLU A 36 -15.50 9.32 25.12
CA GLU A 36 -14.94 8.11 24.51
C GLU A 36 -15.65 7.91 23.16
N PRO A 37 -14.92 7.61 22.07
CA PRO A 37 -15.56 7.34 20.80
C PRO A 37 -16.52 6.17 21.04
N ASN A 38 -17.82 6.44 20.90
CA ASN A 38 -18.87 5.44 21.04
C ASN A 38 -18.67 4.40 19.93
N GLY A 39 -17.86 3.40 20.21
CA GLY A 39 -17.62 2.31 19.29
C GLY A 39 -18.85 1.40 19.21
N PHE A 40 -19.15 0.92 18.02
CA PHE A 40 -20.25 0.00 17.74
C PHE A 40 -19.73 -1.20 16.95
N LEU A 41 -20.50 -2.28 16.89
CA LEU A 41 -20.11 -3.46 16.12
C LEU A 41 -20.61 -3.34 14.67
N LEU A 42 -19.86 -3.89 13.72
CA LEU A 42 -20.30 -3.99 12.33
C LEU A 42 -21.65 -4.72 12.22
N SER A 43 -21.89 -5.73 13.04
CA SER A 43 -23.20 -6.41 13.14
C SER A 43 -24.34 -5.45 13.48
N GLN A 44 -24.13 -4.46 14.35
CA GLN A 44 -25.17 -3.49 14.72
C GLN A 44 -25.48 -2.57 13.53
N LEU A 45 -24.45 -2.12 12.80
CA LEU A 45 -24.63 -1.30 11.60
C LEU A 45 -25.33 -2.09 10.48
N LEU A 46 -24.96 -3.35 10.29
CA LEU A 46 -25.64 -4.25 9.35
C LEU A 46 -27.09 -4.51 9.73
N THR A 47 -27.40 -4.58 11.03
CA THR A 47 -28.79 -4.69 11.49
C THR A 47 -29.58 -3.42 11.18
N GLU A 48 -29.04 -2.22 11.41
CA GLU A 48 -29.71 -0.98 10.99
C GLU A 48 -29.93 -0.97 9.47
N CYS A 49 -28.90 -1.29 8.71
CA CYS A 49 -28.95 -1.41 7.24
C CYS A 49 -30.00 -2.42 6.74
N ALA A 50 -30.32 -3.47 7.50
CA ALA A 50 -31.30 -4.48 7.09
C ALA A 50 -32.73 -4.19 7.57
N THR A 51 -32.91 -3.33 8.56
CA THR A 51 -34.19 -3.19 9.28
C THR A 51 -34.77 -1.78 9.27
N VAL A 52 -33.94 -0.75 9.07
CA VAL A 52 -34.40 0.63 8.99
C VAL A 52 -34.96 0.89 7.60
N ALA A 53 -36.17 1.45 7.56
CA ALA A 53 -36.82 1.82 6.32
C ALA A 53 -36.02 2.87 5.54
N PRO A 54 -36.14 2.89 4.20
CA PRO A 54 -35.51 3.91 3.38
C PRO A 54 -35.91 5.31 3.86
N ALA A 55 -34.93 6.21 3.85
CA ALA A 55 -35.10 7.59 4.23
C ALA A 55 -35.08 8.49 2.99
N ASP A 56 -35.93 9.51 3.01
CA ASP A 56 -35.91 10.56 2.02
C ASP A 56 -34.90 11.64 2.41
N VAL A 57 -33.97 11.95 1.50
CA VAL A 57 -32.89 12.91 1.71
C VAL A 57 -32.80 13.78 0.47
N ASP A 58 -32.89 15.10 0.67
CA ASP A 58 -32.64 16.07 -0.38
C ASP A 58 -31.13 16.22 -0.60
N TRP A 59 -30.64 15.59 -1.66
CA TRP A 59 -29.24 15.67 -2.06
C TRP A 59 -28.89 16.94 -2.85
N GLY A 60 -29.88 17.75 -3.22
CA GLY A 60 -29.70 18.94 -4.04
C GLY A 60 -29.38 18.65 -5.52
N TYR A 61 -29.54 17.40 -5.97
CA TYR A 61 -29.41 16.99 -7.38
C TYR A 61 -30.49 15.97 -7.75
N ASP A 62 -30.56 15.61 -9.03
CA ASP A 62 -31.60 14.74 -9.58
C ASP A 62 -31.68 13.38 -8.85
N SER A 63 -32.89 13.00 -8.47
CA SER A 63 -33.21 11.81 -7.69
C SER A 63 -32.78 10.50 -8.36
N GLU A 64 -32.65 10.48 -9.70
CA GLU A 64 -32.25 9.28 -10.44
C GLU A 64 -30.81 8.82 -10.12
N LEU A 65 -29.97 9.73 -9.61
CA LEU A 65 -28.58 9.45 -9.24
C LEU A 65 -28.36 9.43 -7.72
N ALA A 66 -29.42 9.66 -6.93
CA ALA A 66 -29.32 9.66 -5.48
C ALA A 66 -29.27 8.21 -4.97
N PRO A 67 -28.30 7.87 -4.10
CA PRO A 67 -28.27 6.55 -3.50
C PRO A 67 -29.46 6.36 -2.57
N GLU A 68 -29.98 5.14 -2.50
CA GLU A 68 -30.98 4.77 -1.50
C GLU A 68 -30.31 4.70 -0.13
N VAL A 69 -30.87 5.39 0.87
CA VAL A 69 -30.25 5.58 2.18
C VAL A 69 -31.18 5.26 3.34
N PHE A 70 -30.61 5.06 4.52
CA PHE A 70 -31.33 4.99 5.79
C PHE A 70 -30.68 5.91 6.83
N HIS A 71 -31.45 6.34 7.83
CA HIS A 71 -30.90 7.12 8.95
C HIS A 71 -30.25 6.17 9.98
N SER A 72 -28.91 6.11 9.97
CA SER A 72 -28.15 5.34 10.95
C SER A 72 -28.02 6.11 12.27
N ARG A 73 -28.44 5.50 13.38
CA ARG A 73 -28.25 6.10 14.72
C ARG A 73 -26.80 5.96 15.18
N LEU A 74 -26.11 4.92 14.71
CA LEU A 74 -24.71 4.65 15.03
C LEU A 74 -23.78 5.66 14.37
N LEU A 75 -24.02 5.99 13.10
CA LEU A 75 -23.22 6.96 12.35
C LEU A 75 -23.72 8.41 12.52
N GLY A 76 -24.97 8.59 12.96
CA GLY A 76 -25.54 9.90 13.25
C GLY A 76 -25.99 10.68 12.02
N GLY A 77 -26.36 9.99 10.93
CA GLY A 77 -26.85 10.62 9.71
C GLY A 77 -27.35 9.61 8.67
N ALA A 78 -27.68 10.12 7.48
CA ALA A 78 -28.12 9.29 6.36
C ALA A 78 -26.93 8.54 5.75
N VAL A 79 -27.11 7.25 5.51
CA VAL A 79 -26.04 6.37 5.03
C VAL A 79 -26.61 5.46 3.94
N PRO A 80 -25.95 5.38 2.78
CA PRO A 80 -26.34 4.45 1.73
C PRO A 80 -26.20 2.98 2.13
N TYR A 81 -27.13 2.16 1.65
CA TYR A 81 -27.11 0.73 1.90
C TYR A 81 -25.85 0.06 1.32
N GLY A 82 -25.47 0.35 0.08
CA GLY A 82 -24.29 -0.23 -0.56
C GLY A 82 -22.98 0.16 0.12
N THR A 83 -22.87 1.37 0.67
CA THR A 83 -21.69 1.84 1.41
C THR A 83 -21.45 0.99 2.66
N VAL A 84 -22.52 0.59 3.35
CA VAL A 84 -22.43 -0.33 4.50
C VAL A 84 -22.03 -1.73 4.03
N LEU A 85 -22.54 -2.19 2.89
CA LEU A 85 -22.18 -3.48 2.32
C LEU A 85 -20.73 -3.53 1.83
N GLU A 86 -20.23 -2.46 1.20
CA GLU A 86 -18.82 -2.33 0.79
C GLU A 86 -17.88 -2.28 2.01
N LEU A 87 -18.26 -1.55 3.06
CA LEU A 87 -17.53 -1.57 4.32
C LEU A 87 -17.50 -3.00 4.90
N ALA A 88 -18.63 -3.71 4.90
CA ALA A 88 -18.69 -5.08 5.38
C ALA A 88 -17.84 -6.04 4.52
N GLY A 89 -17.79 -5.84 3.21
CA GLY A 89 -16.89 -6.56 2.31
C GLY A 89 -15.42 -6.28 2.62
N SER A 90 -15.07 -5.01 2.89
CA SER A 90 -13.72 -4.58 3.26
C SER A 90 -13.27 -5.13 4.62
N LEU A 91 -14.22 -5.44 5.50
CA LEU A 91 -14.03 -5.99 6.84
C LEU A 91 -14.40 -7.48 6.93
N ALA A 92 -14.41 -8.20 5.79
CA ALA A 92 -14.82 -9.59 5.75
C ALA A 92 -13.94 -10.50 6.62
N GLN A 93 -12.66 -10.16 6.80
CA GLN A 93 -11.73 -10.94 7.62
C GLN A 93 -11.97 -10.75 9.12
N GLU A 94 -12.28 -9.53 9.55
CA GLU A 94 -12.63 -9.18 10.93
C GLU A 94 -14.04 -9.66 11.29
N GLY A 95 -14.90 -9.76 10.28
CA GLY A 95 -16.26 -10.29 10.37
C GLY A 95 -17.21 -9.39 11.14
N ARG A 96 -18.37 -9.96 11.50
CA ARG A 96 -19.51 -9.23 12.11
C ARG A 96 -19.22 -8.63 13.49
N SER A 97 -18.17 -9.12 14.15
CA SER A 97 -17.68 -8.64 15.45
C SER A 97 -16.68 -7.48 15.35
N ALA A 98 -16.34 -7.03 14.14
CA ALA A 98 -15.48 -5.88 13.92
C ALA A 98 -16.00 -4.66 14.70
N ARG A 99 -15.13 -4.06 15.54
CA ARG A 99 -15.47 -2.89 16.33
C ARG A 99 -15.11 -1.63 15.54
N LEU A 100 -16.13 -0.83 15.26
CA LEU A 100 -16.05 0.42 14.51
C LEU A 100 -16.14 1.61 15.46
N THR A 101 -15.36 2.65 15.18
CA THR A 101 -15.49 3.96 15.82
C THR A 101 -15.66 5.03 14.77
N LEU A 102 -16.67 5.89 14.92
CA LEU A 102 -16.86 7.05 14.07
C LEU A 102 -15.80 8.12 14.38
N GLU A 103 -14.93 8.42 13.42
CA GLU A 103 -13.92 9.48 13.52
C GLU A 103 -14.46 10.84 13.10
N SER A 104 -15.25 10.89 12.03
CA SER A 104 -15.87 12.12 11.55
C SER A 104 -17.12 11.83 10.72
N MET A 105 -18.08 12.76 10.72
CA MET A 105 -19.29 12.68 9.89
C MET A 105 -19.56 14.05 9.25
N SER A 106 -19.67 14.06 7.93
CA SER A 106 -20.28 15.12 7.13
C SER A 106 -21.66 14.61 6.69
N PRO A 107 -22.78 15.23 7.12
CA PRO A 107 -24.12 14.68 6.94
C PRO A 107 -24.52 14.28 5.52
N LEU A 108 -23.89 14.87 4.49
CA LEU A 108 -24.27 14.71 3.08
C LEU A 108 -23.11 14.27 2.17
N GLU A 109 -21.89 14.14 2.68
CA GLU A 109 -20.74 13.89 1.81
C GLU A 109 -20.02 12.60 2.20
N GLU A 110 -19.62 12.49 3.46
CA GLU A 110 -18.75 11.42 3.89
C GLU A 110 -18.82 11.14 5.38
N ALA A 111 -18.60 9.88 5.74
CA ALA A 111 -18.24 9.48 7.10
C ALA A 111 -16.85 8.87 7.11
N VAL A 112 -16.13 8.98 8.21
CA VAL A 112 -14.90 8.19 8.43
C VAL A 112 -15.08 7.31 9.63
N VAL A 113 -14.92 6.02 9.43
CA VAL A 113 -14.97 4.99 10.47
C VAL A 113 -13.61 4.32 10.60
N VAL A 114 -13.27 3.91 11.82
CA VAL A 114 -12.01 3.24 12.13
C VAL A 114 -12.31 1.86 12.69
N CYS A 115 -11.61 0.85 12.19
CA CYS A 115 -11.64 -0.53 12.68
C CYS A 115 -10.23 -0.97 13.03
N GLY A 116 -9.90 -1.07 14.32
CA GLY A 116 -8.52 -1.34 14.74
C GLY A 116 -7.57 -0.23 14.27
N ASN A 117 -6.61 -0.58 13.41
CA ASN A 117 -5.69 0.37 12.77
C ASN A 117 -6.16 0.84 11.38
N ARG A 118 -7.22 0.26 10.82
CA ARG A 118 -7.72 0.57 9.46
C ARG A 118 -8.73 1.72 9.52
N ARG A 119 -8.65 2.62 8.55
CA ARG A 119 -9.52 3.81 8.45
C ARG A 119 -10.26 3.76 7.13
N PHE A 120 -11.57 3.96 7.15
CA PHE A 120 -12.42 3.88 5.96
C PHE A 120 -13.20 5.17 5.80
N GLN A 121 -13.17 5.73 4.59
CA GLN A 121 -14.07 6.78 4.18
C GLN A 121 -15.28 6.16 3.50
N LEU A 122 -16.45 6.42 4.08
CA LEU A 122 -17.75 6.13 3.51
C LEU A 122 -18.14 7.34 2.67
N ILE A 123 -18.17 7.22 1.35
CA ILE A 123 -18.53 8.29 0.41
C ILE A 123 -20.04 8.17 0.16
N LEU A 124 -20.80 8.97 0.90
CA LEU A 124 -22.26 8.85 1.00
C LEU A 124 -22.96 9.22 -0.31
N THR A 125 -22.30 10.01 -1.16
CA THR A 125 -22.83 10.42 -2.47
C THR A 125 -22.62 9.39 -3.57
N GLN A 126 -21.76 8.38 -3.36
CA GLN A 126 -21.33 7.42 -4.39
C GLN A 126 -21.60 5.97 -4.01
N ASP A 127 -22.29 5.75 -2.89
CA ASP A 127 -22.57 4.41 -2.37
C ASP A 127 -21.29 3.54 -2.16
N MET A 128 -20.17 4.18 -1.78
CA MET A 128 -18.85 3.55 -1.82
C MET A 128 -18.09 3.68 -0.50
N ALA A 129 -17.31 2.67 -0.13
CA ALA A 129 -16.34 2.71 0.96
C ALA A 129 -14.91 2.54 0.42
N ARG A 130 -14.00 3.40 0.85
CA ARG A 130 -12.57 3.30 0.49
C ARG A 130 -11.66 3.37 1.71
N GLU A 131 -10.56 2.63 1.65
CA GLU A 131 -9.57 2.65 2.73
C GLU A 131 -8.66 3.88 2.63
N LEU A 132 -8.45 4.54 3.78
CA LEU A 132 -7.62 5.71 3.94
C LEU A 132 -6.27 5.34 4.57
N CYS A 133 -5.31 6.24 4.44
CA CYS A 133 -4.07 6.18 5.21
C CYS A 133 -4.36 5.99 6.70
N GLN A 134 -3.66 5.06 7.36
CA GLN A 134 -3.84 4.78 8.78
C GLN A 134 -3.42 5.94 9.71
N THR A 135 -2.67 6.92 9.21
CA THR A 135 -2.32 8.12 9.98
C THR A 135 -3.58 8.89 10.39
N PRO A 136 -3.84 9.12 11.69
CA PRO A 136 -5.05 9.79 12.15
C PRO A 136 -5.28 11.14 11.48
N ALA A 137 -6.54 11.46 11.17
CA ALA A 137 -6.96 12.66 10.45
C ALA A 137 -6.40 12.85 9.02
N CYS A 138 -5.57 11.93 8.51
CA CYS A 138 -5.15 11.97 7.10
C CYS A 138 -6.34 11.62 6.20
N ARG A 139 -6.57 12.42 5.15
CA ARG A 139 -7.63 12.19 4.15
C ARG A 139 -7.11 11.59 2.84
N ASN A 140 -5.81 11.30 2.78
CA ASN A 140 -5.20 10.75 1.58
C ASN A 140 -5.46 9.24 1.50
N ASN A 141 -5.74 8.79 0.27
CA ASN A 141 -5.92 7.38 -0.04
C ASN A 141 -4.59 6.62 0.06
N GLN A 142 -4.71 5.33 0.33
CA GLN A 142 -3.60 4.40 0.16
C GLN A 142 -3.34 4.20 -1.35
N PRO A 143 -2.08 4.06 -1.80
CA PRO A 143 -1.75 3.82 -3.21
C PRO A 143 -2.31 2.49 -3.74
N GLY A 144 -2.55 1.53 -2.87
CA GLY A 144 -3.11 0.22 -3.18
C GLY A 144 -3.39 -0.58 -1.91
N TRP A 145 -4.04 -1.73 -2.06
CA TRP A 145 -4.52 -2.55 -0.94
C TRP A 145 -3.42 -3.05 0.00
N ALA A 146 -2.19 -3.24 -0.49
CA ALA A 146 -1.04 -3.68 0.31
C ALA A 146 -0.42 -2.55 1.15
N PHE A 147 -0.83 -1.29 0.92
CA PHE A 147 -0.21 -0.14 1.56
C PHE A 147 -1.06 0.35 2.72
N LEU A 148 -0.47 0.41 3.92
CA LEU A 148 -1.16 0.92 5.11
C LEU A 148 -1.20 2.46 5.15
N HIS A 149 -0.26 3.11 4.46
CA HIS A 149 -0.11 4.57 4.49
C HIS A 149 -0.09 5.18 3.08
N CYS A 150 -0.48 6.45 2.99
CA CYS A 150 -0.37 7.22 1.74
C CYS A 150 1.08 7.58 1.43
N HIS A 151 1.35 7.99 0.18
CA HIS A 151 2.71 8.31 -0.30
C HIS A 151 3.50 9.26 0.61
N SER A 152 2.83 10.20 1.30
CA SER A 152 3.47 11.17 2.18
C SER A 152 3.86 10.61 3.54
N HIS A 153 3.20 9.53 4.00
CA HIS A 153 3.42 8.91 5.31
C HIS A 153 4.14 7.55 5.22
N LEU A 154 4.29 6.99 4.02
CA LEU A 154 5.12 5.79 3.83
C LEU A 154 6.56 5.95 4.35
N PRO A 155 7.25 7.10 4.18
CA PRO A 155 8.59 7.30 4.75
C PRO A 155 8.64 7.22 6.29
N ASP A 156 7.51 7.45 6.97
CA ASP A 156 7.43 7.42 8.44
C ASP A 156 7.19 6.00 8.99
N CYS A 157 6.97 5.02 8.11
CA CYS A 157 6.74 3.62 8.50
C CYS A 157 8.03 2.96 8.95
N THR A 158 7.95 2.00 9.88
CA THR A 158 9.11 1.21 10.29
C THR A 158 9.64 0.34 9.14
N GLY A 159 10.92 -0.06 9.23
CA GLY A 159 11.49 -1.01 8.27
C GLY A 159 10.71 -2.33 8.20
N ASP A 160 10.23 -2.84 9.33
CA ASP A 160 9.41 -4.05 9.38
C ASP A 160 8.08 -3.86 8.64
N ALA A 161 7.39 -2.74 8.85
CA ALA A 161 6.14 -2.44 8.16
C ALA A 161 6.34 -2.32 6.64
N LEU A 162 7.44 -1.68 6.21
CA LEU A 162 7.80 -1.59 4.79
C LEU A 162 8.12 -2.96 4.16
N VAL A 163 8.76 -3.86 4.92
CA VAL A 163 9.00 -5.25 4.49
C VAL A 163 7.68 -5.99 4.32
N SER A 164 6.79 -5.96 5.32
CA SER A 164 5.48 -6.64 5.21
C SER A 164 4.65 -6.10 4.05
N MET A 165 4.59 -4.79 3.85
CA MET A 165 3.89 -4.21 2.70
C MET A 165 4.52 -4.63 1.35
N ALA A 166 5.84 -4.77 1.30
CA ALA A 166 6.55 -5.26 0.12
C ALA A 166 6.21 -6.72 -0.20
N GLU A 167 6.23 -7.59 0.81
CA GLU A 167 5.91 -9.01 0.68
C GLU A 167 4.45 -9.23 0.28
N ASP A 168 3.50 -8.57 0.96
CA ASP A 168 2.07 -8.67 0.66
C ASP A 168 1.78 -8.21 -0.78
N TRP A 169 2.33 -7.04 -1.16
CA TRP A 169 2.19 -6.53 -2.52
C TRP A 169 2.77 -7.49 -3.56
N ALA A 170 4.02 -7.95 -3.35
CA ALA A 170 4.72 -8.82 -4.28
C ALA A 170 4.00 -10.16 -4.46
N TYR A 171 3.47 -10.75 -3.39
CA TYR A 171 2.73 -12.01 -3.44
C TYR A 171 1.47 -11.91 -4.30
N SER A 172 0.67 -10.86 -4.14
CA SER A 172 -0.51 -10.66 -4.99
C SER A 172 -0.12 -10.34 -6.43
N PHE A 173 0.90 -9.50 -6.62
CA PHE A 173 1.33 -9.11 -7.95
C PHE A 173 1.89 -10.31 -8.73
N GLN A 174 2.68 -11.16 -8.08
CA GLN A 174 3.14 -12.43 -8.63
C GLN A 174 1.97 -13.36 -8.97
N THR A 175 0.94 -13.42 -8.12
CA THR A 175 -0.27 -14.22 -8.38
C THR A 175 -1.01 -13.74 -9.65
N ASP A 176 -1.09 -12.42 -9.88
CA ASP A 176 -1.77 -11.82 -11.03
C ASP A 176 -0.93 -11.85 -12.32
N ALA A 177 0.39 -11.70 -12.19
CA ALA A 177 1.34 -11.77 -13.30
C ALA A 177 1.61 -13.22 -13.74
N GLY A 178 1.49 -14.18 -12.81
CA GLY A 178 1.83 -15.58 -13.02
C GLY A 178 3.34 -15.77 -13.17
N ARG A 179 3.76 -16.66 -14.09
CA ARG A 179 5.17 -16.93 -14.40
C ARG A 179 5.74 -16.02 -15.50
N ASP A 180 4.99 -15.02 -15.95
CA ASP A 180 5.43 -14.13 -17.02
C ASP A 180 6.44 -13.12 -16.48
N VAL A 181 7.71 -13.41 -16.75
CA VAL A 181 8.86 -12.62 -16.36
C VAL A 181 8.75 -11.15 -16.79
N HIS A 182 8.19 -10.89 -17.97
CA HIS A 182 8.08 -9.52 -18.48
C HIS A 182 7.02 -8.68 -17.75
N ARG A 183 6.09 -9.33 -17.06
CA ARG A 183 5.04 -8.67 -16.27
C ARG A 183 5.46 -8.40 -14.83
N LEU A 184 6.55 -9.01 -14.36
CA LEU A 184 7.03 -8.88 -12.98
C LEU A 184 7.85 -7.59 -12.74
N GLU A 185 8.28 -6.88 -13.78
CA GLU A 185 9.17 -5.72 -13.67
C GLU A 185 8.42 -4.37 -13.70
N GLY A 186 9.01 -3.33 -13.09
CA GLY A 186 8.65 -1.94 -13.40
C GLY A 186 7.37 -1.35 -12.76
N SER A 187 6.85 -1.93 -11.69
CA SER A 187 5.66 -1.39 -10.99
C SER A 187 5.92 -0.05 -10.29
N ALA A 188 4.95 0.87 -10.39
CA ALA A 188 4.97 2.16 -9.69
C ALA A 188 4.81 2.01 -8.16
N GLU A 189 4.09 0.99 -7.71
CA GLU A 189 3.90 0.63 -6.31
C GLU A 189 5.24 0.17 -5.69
N ALA A 190 5.98 -0.70 -6.39
CA ALA A 190 7.34 -1.09 -5.99
C ALA A 190 8.24 0.15 -5.82
N ASP A 191 8.13 1.13 -6.73
CA ASP A 191 8.91 2.37 -6.63
C ASP A 191 8.55 3.20 -5.40
N LEU A 192 7.28 3.23 -4.99
CA LEU A 192 6.85 3.93 -3.77
C LEU A 192 7.45 3.29 -2.53
N ILE A 193 7.46 1.95 -2.47
CA ILE A 193 8.08 1.20 -1.36
C ILE A 193 9.58 1.47 -1.30
N ILE A 194 10.29 1.41 -2.43
CA ILE A 194 11.73 1.69 -2.47
C ILE A 194 12.04 3.13 -2.10
N LYS A 195 11.25 4.10 -2.55
CA LYS A 195 11.43 5.51 -2.16
C LYS A 195 11.26 5.71 -0.66
N ALA A 196 10.22 5.11 -0.07
CA ALA A 196 9.98 5.15 1.36
C ALA A 196 11.11 4.48 2.16
N ALA A 197 11.55 3.30 1.74
CA ALA A 197 12.67 2.59 2.35
C ALA A 197 13.99 3.35 2.23
N THR A 198 14.20 4.05 1.12
CA THR A 198 15.37 4.93 0.94
C THR A 198 15.31 6.11 1.92
N ALA A 199 14.14 6.72 2.08
CA ALA A 199 13.95 7.83 3.01
C ALA A 199 14.15 7.41 4.48
N ASN A 200 13.78 6.18 4.84
CA ASN A 200 14.00 5.64 6.19
C ASN A 200 15.35 4.90 6.36
N GLY A 201 16.20 4.84 5.32
CA GLY A 201 17.48 4.15 5.39
C GLY A 201 17.40 2.62 5.50
N THR A 202 16.25 2.02 5.16
CA THR A 202 16.00 0.56 5.19
C THR A 202 16.00 -0.09 3.80
N TYR A 203 16.51 0.63 2.78
CA TYR A 203 16.50 0.22 1.37
C TYR A 203 16.97 -1.23 1.14
N GLU A 204 18.15 -1.61 1.63
CA GLU A 204 18.73 -2.94 1.37
C GLU A 204 17.81 -4.07 1.85
N ARG A 205 17.24 -3.91 3.05
CA ARG A 205 16.36 -4.90 3.66
C ARG A 205 15.04 -5.02 2.90
N VAL A 206 14.43 -3.90 2.56
CA VAL A 206 13.13 -3.87 1.85
C VAL A 206 13.29 -4.32 0.40
N SER A 207 14.35 -3.90 -0.29
CA SER A 207 14.63 -4.33 -1.67
C SER A 207 14.88 -5.82 -1.76
N LYS A 208 15.58 -6.40 -0.78
CA LYS A 208 15.77 -7.85 -0.71
C LYS A 208 14.44 -8.58 -0.53
N ALA A 209 13.65 -8.20 0.49
CA ALA A 209 12.36 -8.84 0.75
C ALA A 209 11.40 -8.75 -0.45
N LEU A 210 11.37 -7.58 -1.12
CA LEU A 210 10.58 -7.38 -2.33
C LEU A 210 10.99 -8.34 -3.45
N LEU A 211 12.29 -8.46 -3.73
CA LEU A 211 12.80 -9.36 -4.79
C LEU A 211 12.57 -10.83 -4.44
N ASP A 212 12.82 -11.22 -3.18
CA ASP A 212 12.64 -12.60 -2.70
C ASP A 212 11.16 -13.02 -2.73
N ALA A 213 10.22 -12.09 -2.56
CA ALA A 213 8.78 -12.37 -2.63
C ALA A 213 8.23 -12.31 -4.07
N LEU A 214 8.79 -11.45 -4.91
CA LEU A 214 8.33 -11.23 -6.30
C LEU A 214 8.82 -12.32 -7.26
N PHE A 215 10.04 -12.81 -7.03
CA PHE A 215 10.69 -13.83 -7.83
C PHE A 215 10.90 -15.12 -7.04
N VAL A 216 11.24 -16.19 -7.76
CA VAL A 216 11.67 -17.44 -7.12
C VAL A 216 13.05 -17.23 -6.50
N ALA A 217 13.27 -17.76 -5.30
CA ALA A 217 14.56 -17.69 -4.63
C ALA A 217 15.66 -18.27 -5.55
N PRO A 218 16.84 -17.61 -5.67
CA PRO A 218 17.86 -18.03 -6.63
C PRO A 218 18.31 -19.48 -6.49
N ASP A 219 18.31 -20.00 -5.26
CA ASP A 219 18.65 -21.39 -4.91
C ASP A 219 17.56 -22.41 -5.26
N ALA A 220 16.32 -21.96 -5.50
CA ALA A 220 15.20 -22.81 -5.90
C ALA A 220 14.94 -22.80 -7.42
N LEU A 221 15.70 -22.02 -8.20
CA LEU A 221 15.47 -21.89 -9.64
C LEU A 221 15.71 -23.22 -10.38
N ASP A 222 16.81 -23.89 -10.08
CA ASP A 222 17.17 -25.16 -10.72
C ASP A 222 16.15 -26.28 -10.42
N ASP A 223 15.46 -26.20 -9.29
CA ASP A 223 14.41 -27.16 -8.90
C ASP A 223 13.04 -26.82 -9.53
N MET A 224 12.79 -25.53 -9.83
CA MET A 224 11.49 -25.04 -10.29
C MET A 224 11.35 -24.96 -11.80
N PHE A 225 12.45 -24.84 -12.53
CA PHE A 225 12.48 -24.75 -13.98
C PHE A 225 13.16 -25.97 -14.58
N TRP A 226 12.59 -26.51 -15.65
CA TRP A 226 13.10 -27.72 -16.30
C TRP A 226 14.04 -27.40 -17.47
N SER A 227 14.21 -26.13 -17.80
CA SER A 227 15.08 -25.68 -18.88
C SER A 227 16.07 -24.62 -18.40
N ASP A 228 17.33 -24.79 -18.81
CA ASP A 228 18.41 -23.85 -18.51
C ASP A 228 18.09 -22.44 -19.03
N ASP A 229 17.39 -22.36 -20.18
CA ASP A 229 16.96 -21.10 -20.78
C ASP A 229 15.95 -20.35 -19.90
N GLU A 230 14.98 -21.05 -19.29
CA GLU A 230 14.02 -20.43 -18.36
C GLU A 230 14.70 -20.01 -17.06
N THR A 231 15.60 -20.83 -16.52
CA THR A 231 16.42 -20.50 -15.34
C THR A 231 17.23 -19.24 -15.58
N LEU A 232 17.97 -19.17 -16.70
CA LEU A 232 18.76 -18.00 -17.07
C LEU A 232 17.86 -16.77 -17.30
N ALA A 233 16.71 -16.93 -17.97
CA ALA A 233 15.77 -15.83 -18.18
C ALA A 233 15.26 -15.25 -16.85
N MET A 234 14.96 -16.10 -15.87
CA MET A 234 14.53 -15.69 -14.53
C MET A 234 15.66 -14.99 -13.77
N GLN A 235 16.89 -15.52 -13.79
CA GLN A 235 18.06 -14.88 -13.19
C GLN A 235 18.31 -13.49 -13.78
N HIS A 236 18.22 -13.36 -15.11
CA HIS A 236 18.38 -12.08 -15.78
C HIS A 236 17.30 -11.07 -15.36
N ALA A 237 16.07 -11.51 -15.15
CA ALA A 237 14.99 -10.64 -14.71
C ALA A 237 15.18 -10.15 -13.28
N ILE A 238 15.58 -11.05 -12.37
CA ILE A 238 15.93 -10.68 -10.98
C ILE A 238 17.01 -9.59 -10.98
N GLU A 239 18.08 -9.77 -11.76
CA GLU A 239 19.17 -8.79 -11.82
C GLU A 239 18.77 -7.48 -12.50
N ARG A 240 17.92 -7.52 -13.54
CA ARG A 240 17.36 -6.31 -14.16
C ARG A 240 16.51 -5.52 -13.17
N GLU A 241 15.60 -6.18 -12.45
CA GLU A 241 14.73 -5.52 -11.49
C GLU A 241 15.54 -4.99 -10.29
N ARG A 242 16.52 -5.77 -9.80
CA ARG A 242 17.47 -5.30 -8.78
C ARG A 242 18.17 -4.01 -9.19
N LEU A 243 18.72 -3.96 -10.41
CA LEU A 243 19.37 -2.76 -10.93
C LEU A 243 18.39 -1.59 -11.07
N ARG A 244 17.15 -1.86 -11.50
CA ARG A 244 16.09 -0.85 -11.63
C ARG A 244 15.73 -0.24 -10.28
N LEU A 245 15.45 -1.07 -9.27
CA LEU A 245 15.15 -0.63 -7.90
C LEU A 245 16.32 0.16 -7.30
N HIS A 246 17.56 -0.26 -7.56
CA HIS A 246 18.75 0.50 -7.16
C HIS A 246 18.80 1.90 -7.80
N ASN A 247 18.44 2.02 -9.07
CA ASN A 247 18.36 3.32 -9.75
C ASN A 247 17.25 4.22 -9.18
N VAL A 248 16.12 3.64 -8.77
CA VAL A 248 15.04 4.36 -8.05
C VAL A 248 15.57 4.90 -6.71
N ALA A 249 16.20 4.05 -5.90
CA ALA A 249 16.77 4.43 -4.62
C ALA A 249 17.87 5.51 -4.77
N ARG A 250 18.73 5.38 -5.79
CA ARG A 250 19.77 6.38 -6.09
C ARG A 250 19.18 7.73 -6.49
N THR A 251 18.11 7.72 -7.28
CA THR A 251 17.41 8.94 -7.70
C THR A 251 16.75 9.61 -6.50
N GLU A 252 16.12 8.83 -5.64
CA GLU A 252 15.49 9.31 -4.42
C GLU A 252 16.51 9.86 -3.43
N THR A 253 17.63 9.17 -3.23
CA THR A 253 18.75 9.64 -2.39
C THR A 253 19.23 11.01 -2.86
N ARG A 254 19.38 11.22 -4.17
CA ARG A 254 19.74 12.53 -4.74
C ARG A 254 18.66 13.58 -4.50
N ARG A 255 17.38 13.21 -4.59
CA ARG A 255 16.24 14.09 -4.29
C ARG A 255 16.28 14.54 -2.83
N LEU A 256 16.41 13.60 -1.90
CA LEU A 256 16.50 13.85 -0.47
C LEU A 256 17.73 14.71 -0.14
N TRP A 257 18.88 14.43 -0.75
CA TRP A 257 20.09 15.22 -0.52
C TRP A 257 19.93 16.68 -0.97
N LYS A 258 19.23 16.94 -2.08
CA LYS A 258 18.89 18.32 -2.50
C LYS A 258 17.98 19.05 -1.51
N VAL A 259 17.07 18.33 -0.84
CA VAL A 259 16.12 18.90 0.10
C VAL A 259 16.76 19.16 1.47
N PHE A 260 17.57 18.22 1.95
CA PHE A 260 18.10 18.24 3.32
C PHE A 260 19.57 18.68 3.41
N GLY A 261 20.29 18.78 2.29
CA GLY A 261 21.71 19.14 2.24
C GLY A 261 22.68 18.09 2.80
N ALA A 262 22.16 17.02 3.42
CA ALA A 262 22.93 15.94 4.03
C ALA A 262 22.32 14.56 3.72
N CYS A 263 23.12 13.51 3.88
CA CYS A 263 22.66 12.14 3.76
C CYS A 263 21.74 11.81 4.96
N VAL A 264 20.53 11.32 4.72
CA VAL A 264 19.51 11.09 5.76
C VAL A 264 20.00 10.11 6.83
N THR A 265 20.69 9.04 6.44
CA THR A 265 21.28 8.06 7.36
C THR A 265 22.46 8.62 8.15
N CYS A 266 23.30 9.46 7.53
CA CYS A 266 24.43 10.09 8.24
C CYS A 266 23.97 11.25 9.16
N ALA A 267 22.93 11.98 8.76
CA ALA A 267 22.35 13.08 9.53
C ALA A 267 21.63 12.58 10.79
N ALA A 268 20.96 11.43 10.71
CA ALA A 268 20.40 10.75 11.89
C ALA A 268 21.48 10.33 12.90
N ALA A 269 22.68 9.94 12.43
CA ALA A 269 23.79 9.51 13.28
C ALA A 269 24.64 10.65 13.89
N SER A 270 24.39 11.92 13.52
CA SER A 270 25.28 13.05 13.86
C SER A 270 24.64 14.16 14.71
N THR A 271 23.56 13.90 15.45
CA THR A 271 23.00 14.88 16.40
C THR A 271 23.38 14.59 17.86
N PRO A 272 24.43 15.24 18.41
CA PRO A 272 24.47 15.63 19.80
C PRO A 272 23.86 17.04 19.96
N THR A 273 22.79 17.13 20.74
CA THR A 273 22.24 18.32 21.44
C THR A 273 21.52 19.45 20.65
N ALA A 274 20.36 19.81 21.23
CA ALA A 274 19.58 21.04 21.17
C ALA A 274 18.57 21.24 20.02
N GLY A 275 17.29 20.91 20.31
CA GLY A 275 16.18 21.77 19.92
C GLY A 275 15.14 21.26 18.92
N THR A 276 15.34 20.09 18.30
CA THR A 276 14.35 19.52 17.36
C THR A 276 14.03 18.08 17.75
N ARG A 277 12.74 17.77 17.82
CA ARG A 277 12.17 16.58 18.47
C ARG A 277 12.84 15.28 18.02
N VAL A 278 13.29 14.54 19.03
CA VAL A 278 13.95 13.24 18.99
C VAL A 278 12.92 12.13 18.77
N PHE A 279 13.21 11.24 17.82
CA PHE A 279 12.78 9.84 17.83
C PHE A 279 13.93 8.98 18.39
N PRO A 280 13.71 8.09 19.37
CA PRO A 280 14.53 6.90 19.57
C PRO A 280 13.81 5.68 18.93
N HIS A 281 14.45 4.61 18.45
CA HIS A 281 15.45 3.79 19.12
C HIS A 281 16.27 2.92 18.14
N ASP A 282 17.51 2.64 18.58
CA ASP A 282 18.46 1.55 18.28
C ASP A 282 18.17 0.50 17.20
N SER A 283 19.11 0.40 16.25
CA SER A 283 20.04 -0.74 16.21
C SER A 283 21.30 -0.38 15.42
N ALA A 284 22.44 -0.33 16.09
CA ALA A 284 23.74 -0.12 15.48
C ALA A 284 24.31 -1.44 14.93
N GLN A 285 24.63 -1.49 13.64
CA GLN A 285 25.86 -2.15 13.15
C GLN A 285 26.46 -1.36 11.98
N ARG A 286 27.74 -1.06 12.13
CA ARG A 286 28.60 -0.29 11.23
C ARG A 286 29.05 -1.14 10.04
N THR A 287 29.02 -0.55 8.84
CA THR A 287 30.10 -0.67 7.85
C THR A 287 30.23 0.66 7.10
N ALA A 288 31.23 1.46 7.51
CA ALA A 288 31.54 2.73 6.89
C ALA A 288 32.51 2.51 5.72
N PHE A 289 32.05 2.68 4.48
CA PHE A 289 32.94 2.97 3.37
C PHE A 289 33.12 4.49 3.27
N ARG A 290 34.30 4.97 3.66
CA ARG A 290 34.79 6.31 3.30
C ARG A 290 35.19 6.31 1.82
N PRO A 291 34.66 7.20 0.96
CA PRO A 291 35.31 7.45 -0.32
C PRO A 291 36.57 8.30 -0.09
N LEU A 292 37.70 7.81 -0.60
CA LEU A 292 38.96 8.57 -0.69
C LEU A 292 38.78 9.78 -1.63
N PRO A 293 39.48 10.91 -1.37
CA PRO A 293 39.41 12.08 -2.24
C PRO A 293 40.05 11.81 -3.60
N VAL A 294 39.35 12.21 -4.67
CA VAL A 294 39.83 12.19 -6.06
C VAL A 294 40.89 13.27 -6.23
N PRO A 295 42.12 12.95 -6.71
CA PRO A 295 43.06 13.98 -7.09
C PRO A 295 42.65 14.61 -8.42
N SER A 296 42.43 15.92 -8.41
CA SER A 296 42.24 16.78 -9.57
C SER A 296 43.48 16.73 -10.47
N ARG A 297 43.42 15.97 -11.56
CA ARG A 297 44.38 16.04 -12.67
C ARG A 297 43.85 16.96 -13.77
N THR A 298 44.47 18.12 -13.85
CA THR A 298 44.57 18.95 -15.05
C THR A 298 45.00 18.11 -16.25
N ARG A 299 44.15 18.04 -17.29
CA ARG A 299 44.48 17.49 -18.61
C ARG A 299 45.06 18.60 -19.50
N PRO A 300 46.26 18.42 -20.09
CA PRO A 300 46.60 19.06 -21.34
C PRO A 300 46.04 18.23 -22.50
N ARG A 301 45.48 18.91 -23.50
CA ARG A 301 45.22 18.34 -24.85
C ARG A 301 46.56 18.04 -25.54
N PRO A 302 46.60 17.00 -26.39
CA PRO A 302 47.11 17.27 -27.74
C PRO A 302 46.33 16.57 -28.86
N ASN A 303 46.65 17.05 -30.05
CA ASN A 303 46.01 16.88 -31.34
C ASN A 303 46.07 15.48 -31.95
N ALA A 304 45.11 15.30 -32.88
CA ALA A 304 45.04 14.40 -34.01
C ALA A 304 46.36 13.83 -34.58
N ARG A 305 46.33 12.53 -34.89
CA ARG A 305 46.81 11.98 -36.17
C ARG A 305 46.24 10.58 -36.42
N LEU A 306 45.85 10.37 -37.69
CA LEU A 306 45.50 9.09 -38.31
C LEU A 306 46.65 8.07 -38.17
N ILE A 307 46.30 6.76 -38.16
CA ILE A 307 46.88 5.71 -39.02
C ILE A 307 45.98 4.46 -38.96
N SER A 308 45.81 3.86 -40.13
CA SER A 308 45.08 2.67 -40.55
C SER A 308 45.71 1.32 -40.17
N GLY A 309 44.89 0.25 -40.14
CA GLY A 309 45.29 -1.16 -40.31
C GLY A 309 44.45 -2.08 -39.40
N ARG A 310 43.41 -2.80 -39.85
CA ARG A 310 43.35 -3.99 -40.73
C ARG A 310 44.17 -5.18 -40.20
N GLN A 311 43.50 -6.18 -39.58
CA GLN A 311 43.45 -7.60 -40.03
C GLN A 311 43.00 -8.60 -38.92
N LYS A 312 41.96 -9.36 -39.26
CA LYS A 312 41.82 -10.85 -39.19
C LYS A 312 41.90 -11.58 -37.82
N GLY A 313 40.79 -12.25 -37.45
CA GLY A 313 40.82 -13.54 -36.72
C GLY A 313 41.05 -14.73 -37.68
N PRO A 314 40.64 -15.98 -37.39
CA PRO A 314 40.11 -16.59 -36.15
C PRO A 314 40.77 -17.98 -35.84
N THR A 315 40.12 -18.80 -35.00
CA THR A 315 40.25 -20.28 -34.77
C THR A 315 41.37 -20.74 -33.82
N HIS A 316 41.30 -21.84 -33.05
CA HIS A 316 40.35 -22.96 -32.84
C HIS A 316 40.70 -23.61 -31.46
N ASP A 317 39.76 -24.36 -30.89
CA ASP A 317 39.86 -25.54 -30.00
C ASP A 317 40.90 -25.66 -28.87
N ASP A 318 40.42 -25.99 -27.65
CA ASP A 318 40.52 -27.36 -27.12
C ASP A 318 39.90 -27.47 -25.71
N LEU A 319 38.91 -28.36 -25.57
CA LEU A 319 38.47 -28.96 -24.31
C LEU A 319 39.37 -30.16 -23.99
N PRO A 320 39.44 -30.60 -22.73
CA PRO A 320 38.97 -31.96 -22.49
C PRO A 320 38.17 -32.19 -21.20
N VAL A 321 37.07 -32.92 -21.41
CA VAL A 321 36.50 -34.03 -20.64
C VAL A 321 37.23 -34.45 -19.36
N GLY A 322 36.48 -34.48 -18.25
CA GLY A 322 36.82 -35.23 -17.03
C GLY A 322 35.56 -35.67 -16.29
N ALA A 323 35.16 -36.93 -16.49
CA ALA A 323 34.12 -37.61 -15.73
C ALA A 323 34.72 -38.25 -14.47
N CYS A 324 33.99 -38.28 -13.34
CA CYS A 324 33.81 -39.47 -12.48
C CYS A 324 33.00 -39.18 -11.18
N LEU A 325 31.97 -40.04 -10.98
CA LEU A 325 31.60 -40.74 -9.74
C LEU A 325 30.79 -40.04 -8.62
N ALA A 326 29.49 -40.32 -8.65
CA ALA A 326 28.72 -41.10 -7.66
C ALA A 326 28.99 -40.88 -6.15
N GLY A 327 27.97 -40.37 -5.43
CA GLY A 327 27.84 -40.47 -3.98
C GLY A 327 26.35 -40.54 -3.59
N ARG A 328 25.98 -41.60 -2.87
CA ARG A 328 24.61 -42.02 -2.54
C ARG A 328 23.99 -41.19 -1.41
N HIS A 329 22.69 -40.91 -1.53
CA HIS A 329 21.79 -40.49 -0.45
C HIS A 329 21.55 -41.60 0.59
N PRO A 330 21.22 -41.21 1.83
CA PRO A 330 20.18 -41.86 2.63
C PRO A 330 18.95 -40.94 2.82
N PRO A 331 17.71 -41.49 3.00
CA PRO A 331 16.49 -40.70 3.07
C PRO A 331 15.96 -40.44 4.49
N ALA A 332 15.00 -39.49 4.54
CA ALA A 332 13.90 -39.29 5.51
C ALA A 332 14.15 -38.39 6.76
N PRO A 333 13.12 -37.77 7.37
CA PRO A 333 11.67 -37.99 7.18
C PRO A 333 10.79 -36.77 6.91
N ALA A 334 9.58 -37.09 6.46
CA ALA A 334 8.46 -36.20 6.17
C ALA A 334 7.95 -35.43 7.40
N SER A 335 7.80 -34.11 7.27
CA SER A 335 6.96 -33.31 8.16
C SER A 335 5.74 -32.79 7.40
N GLN A 336 4.58 -33.35 7.76
CA GLN A 336 3.27 -32.81 7.44
C GLN A 336 3.15 -31.36 7.94
N ARG A 337 2.78 -30.41 7.09
CA ARG A 337 2.07 -29.18 7.50
C ARG A 337 1.21 -28.62 6.37
N ARG A 338 -0.08 -28.95 6.49
CA ARG A 338 -1.28 -28.18 6.14
C ARG A 338 -1.18 -27.20 4.96
N ARG A 339 -1.63 -27.66 3.80
CA ARG A 339 -2.27 -26.81 2.79
C ARG A 339 -3.64 -26.36 3.32
N THR A 340 -3.82 -25.06 3.53
CA THR A 340 -5.15 -24.44 3.55
C THR A 340 -5.38 -23.81 2.18
N ALA A 341 -6.30 -24.40 1.42
CA ALA A 341 -6.77 -23.88 0.16
C ALA A 341 -7.63 -22.63 0.41
N PHE A 342 -7.29 -21.51 -0.22
CA PHE A 342 -8.23 -20.42 -0.47
C PHE A 342 -8.48 -20.35 -1.97
N GLY A 343 -9.57 -20.99 -2.39
CA GLY A 343 -10.17 -20.74 -3.68
C GLY A 343 -11.10 -19.54 -3.57
N ARG A 344 -10.83 -18.48 -4.34
CA ARG A 344 -11.86 -17.48 -4.69
C ARG A 344 -12.75 -18.08 -5.78
N PRO A 345 -14.08 -17.89 -5.74
CA PRO A 345 -14.95 -18.35 -6.81
C PRO A 345 -14.82 -17.42 -8.03
N ALA A 346 -14.74 -18.03 -9.21
CA ALA A 346 -14.81 -17.35 -10.49
C ALA A 346 -16.18 -16.70 -10.66
N VAL A 347 -16.18 -15.39 -10.92
CA VAL A 347 -17.35 -14.63 -11.40
C VAL A 347 -17.64 -15.11 -12.82
N ARG A 348 -18.71 -15.90 -12.98
CA ARG A 348 -19.20 -16.38 -14.27
C ARG A 348 -20.31 -15.44 -14.73
N THR A 349 -19.97 -14.44 -15.53
CA THR A 349 -20.93 -13.63 -16.28
C THR A 349 -21.53 -14.48 -17.41
N GLY A 350 -22.71 -15.04 -17.16
CA GLY A 350 -23.56 -15.64 -18.18
C GLY A 350 -24.77 -14.76 -18.42
N TRP A 351 -24.73 -13.94 -19.48
CA TRP A 351 -25.94 -13.36 -20.05
C TRP A 351 -26.65 -14.45 -20.86
N SER A 352 -27.81 -14.89 -20.39
CA SER A 352 -28.75 -15.69 -21.17
C SER A 352 -30.05 -14.90 -21.34
N THR A 353 -30.28 -14.50 -22.58
CA THR A 353 -31.54 -13.97 -23.10
C THR A 353 -32.61 -15.06 -23.12
N THR A 354 -33.64 -14.91 -22.29
CA THR A 354 -34.92 -15.60 -22.46
C THR A 354 -36.05 -14.59 -22.33
N GLY A 355 -36.66 -14.27 -23.47
CA GLY A 355 -37.85 -13.42 -23.54
C GLY A 355 -39.11 -14.14 -23.04
N PRO A 356 -40.17 -13.41 -22.67
CA PRO A 356 -41.40 -13.99 -22.17
C PRO A 356 -42.31 -14.50 -23.30
N ALA A 357 -42.92 -15.66 -23.08
CA ALA A 357 -44.00 -16.22 -23.90
C ALA A 357 -45.32 -15.47 -23.66
N PRO A 358 -46.20 -15.33 -24.68
CA PRO A 358 -47.43 -14.55 -24.56
C PRO A 358 -48.57 -15.30 -23.85
N ALA A 359 -49.33 -14.54 -23.06
CA ALA A 359 -50.53 -14.98 -22.37
C ALA A 359 -51.68 -15.27 -23.36
N ARG A 360 -52.29 -16.46 -23.23
CA ARG A 360 -53.55 -16.84 -23.88
C ARG A 360 -54.74 -16.19 -23.15
N ALA A 361 -55.60 -15.53 -23.92
CA ALA A 361 -56.88 -14.99 -23.47
C ALA A 361 -57.95 -16.10 -23.24
N PRO A 362 -58.92 -15.90 -22.32
CA PRO A 362 -60.01 -16.86 -22.11
C PRO A 362 -61.16 -16.64 -23.09
N ARG A 363 -61.72 -17.75 -23.58
CA ARG A 363 -62.98 -17.80 -24.35
C ARG A 363 -64.16 -17.52 -23.42
N ARG A 364 -65.04 -16.61 -23.83
CA ARG A 364 -66.38 -16.42 -23.25
C ARG A 364 -67.34 -17.50 -23.76
N PHE A 365 -68.19 -17.99 -22.86
CA PHE A 365 -69.54 -18.44 -23.16
C PHE A 365 -70.50 -17.30 -22.84
#